data_AF-J4X369-F1
#
_entry.id   AF-J4X369-F1
#
_cell.length_a   1.000
_cell.length_b   1.000
_cell.length_c   1.000
_cell.angle_alpha   90.00
_cell.angle_beta   90.00
_cell.angle_gamma   90.00
#
_symmetry.space_group_name_H-M   'P 1'
#
loop_
_entity.id
_entity.type
_entity.pdbx_description
1 polymer ?
#
loop_
_entity_poly.entity_id
_entity_poly.type
_entity_poly.pdbx_seq_one_letter_code
_entity_poly.pdbx_strand_id
1 'polypeptide(L)'
;MTLKKQIEQHELRIVSLDVPTSWQALSDKDPSQADPITRAVITAINNMLIDLMASMSHKDWLSRRHRQKQGIERAHTLGKYRGKQADQERHKKVLYYRQVKKLSIRETAEATGYSTSQVCRIQALFRPEN
;
A
#
# COMPACT_ATOMS: atom_id res chain seq x y z
N MET A 1 -19.22 -4.94 8.43
CA MET A 1 -18.85 -4.98 9.86
C MET A 1 -17.40 -4.54 10.01
N THR A 2 -17.05 -3.80 11.06
CA THR A 2 -15.64 -3.50 11.39
C THR A 2 -15.03 -4.67 12.15
N LEU A 3 -13.70 -4.86 12.05
CA LEU A 3 -12.98 -5.93 12.75
C LEU A 3 -13.25 -5.93 14.27
N LYS A 4 -13.29 -4.75 14.88
CA LYS A 4 -13.66 -4.57 16.30
C LYS A 4 -15.00 -5.23 16.64
N LYS A 5 -16.04 -4.97 15.82
CA LYS A 5 -17.38 -5.56 16.04
C LYS A 5 -17.39 -7.07 15.89
N GLN A 6 -16.53 -7.63 15.03
CA GLN A 6 -16.39 -9.09 14.88
C GLN A 6 -15.71 -9.71 16.11
N ILE A 7 -14.67 -9.06 16.64
CA ILE A 7 -13.99 -9.49 17.87
C ILE A 7 -14.97 -9.49 19.05
N GLU A 8 -15.76 -8.42 19.18
CA GLU A 8 -16.80 -8.30 20.21
C GLU A 8 -17.89 -9.36 20.05
N GLN A 9 -18.41 -9.57 18.84
CA GLN A 9 -19.48 -10.54 18.57
C GLN A 9 -19.06 -11.99 18.87
N HIS A 10 -17.79 -12.32 18.64
CA HIS A 10 -17.24 -13.65 18.90
C HIS A 10 -16.61 -13.79 20.29
N GLU A 11 -16.77 -12.78 21.16
CA GLU A 11 -16.21 -12.74 22.52
C GLU A 11 -14.70 -13.05 22.57
N LEU A 12 -13.97 -12.66 21.52
CA LEU A 12 -12.54 -12.93 21.40
C LEU A 12 -11.77 -11.97 22.29
N ARG A 13 -10.84 -12.52 23.08
CA ARG A 13 -9.96 -11.74 23.97
C ARG A 13 -8.58 -11.62 23.36
N ILE A 14 -8.09 -10.39 23.21
CA ILE A 14 -6.72 -10.12 22.77
C ILE A 14 -5.77 -10.19 23.97
N VAL A 15 -4.73 -10.99 23.84
CA VAL A 15 -3.71 -11.21 24.88
C VAL A 15 -2.34 -10.91 24.28
N SER A 16 -1.54 -10.12 24.97
CA SER A 16 -0.16 -9.84 24.61
C SER A 16 0.76 -10.30 25.73
N LEU A 17 1.88 -10.94 25.36
CA LEU A 17 2.90 -11.38 26.31
C LEU A 17 3.49 -10.19 27.08
N ASP A 18 3.59 -9.04 26.42
CA ASP A 18 4.21 -7.83 26.97
C ASP A 18 3.26 -6.98 27.81
N VAL A 19 1.97 -7.34 27.88
CA VAL A 19 0.96 -6.61 28.65
C VAL A 19 0.47 -7.52 29.78
N PRO A 20 1.06 -7.44 31.00
CA PRO A 20 0.73 -8.31 32.13
C PRO A 20 -0.76 -8.37 32.45
N THR A 21 -1.45 -7.23 32.36
CA THR A 21 -2.89 -7.12 32.61
C THR A 21 -3.74 -7.92 31.63
N SER A 22 -3.23 -8.26 30.44
CA SER A 22 -3.98 -8.98 29.40
C SER A 22 -3.96 -10.50 29.59
N TRP A 23 -2.86 -11.08 30.07
CA TRP A 23 -2.76 -12.53 30.33
C TRP A 23 -3.04 -12.90 31.79
N GLN A 24 -2.79 -12.00 32.75
CA GLN A 24 -3.17 -12.22 34.15
C GLN A 24 -4.70 -12.38 34.29
N ALA A 25 -5.45 -11.67 33.46
CA ALA A 25 -6.90 -11.83 33.30
C ALA A 25 -7.34 -13.22 32.80
N LEU A 26 -6.41 -14.06 32.31
CA LEU A 26 -6.63 -15.45 31.93
C LEU A 26 -6.09 -16.46 32.95
N SER A 27 -5.16 -16.05 33.82
CA SER A 27 -4.56 -16.93 34.83
C SER A 27 -5.41 -17.12 36.10
N ASP A 28 -6.38 -16.23 36.32
CA ASP A 28 -7.42 -16.47 37.32
C ASP A 28 -8.28 -17.67 36.87
N LYS A 29 -8.16 -18.75 37.64
CA LYS A 29 -8.67 -20.11 37.38
C LYS A 29 -10.06 -20.11 36.72
N ASP A 30 -10.16 -20.90 35.64
CA ASP A 30 -11.37 -21.26 34.89
C ASP A 30 -12.32 -20.07 34.60
N PRO A 31 -12.47 -19.64 33.33
CA PRO A 31 -13.45 -18.62 32.98
C PRO A 31 -14.83 -18.87 33.58
N SER A 32 -15.23 -20.13 33.80
CA SER A 32 -16.50 -20.52 34.44
C SER A 32 -16.64 -20.10 35.91
N GLN A 33 -15.54 -19.86 36.63
CA GLN A 33 -15.49 -19.48 38.05
C GLN A 33 -15.15 -17.99 38.31
N ALA A 34 -14.81 -17.22 37.28
CA ALA A 34 -14.61 -15.77 37.44
C ALA A 34 -15.94 -15.06 37.71
N ASP A 35 -15.99 -14.25 38.79
CA ASP A 35 -17.11 -13.38 39.15
C ASP A 35 -17.57 -12.57 37.91
N PRO A 36 -18.89 -12.51 37.60
CA PRO A 36 -19.45 -11.66 36.55
C PRO A 36 -18.90 -10.24 36.51
N ILE A 37 -18.59 -9.65 37.68
CA ILE A 37 -17.99 -8.32 37.78
C ILE A 37 -16.58 -8.31 37.17
N THR A 38 -15.74 -9.27 37.53
CA THR A 38 -14.37 -9.41 36.99
C THR A 38 -14.38 -9.61 35.48
N ARG A 39 -15.31 -10.42 34.94
CA ARG A 39 -15.47 -10.59 33.49
C ARG A 39 -15.81 -9.28 32.77
N ALA A 40 -16.73 -8.49 33.32
CA ALA A 40 -17.12 -7.20 32.75
C ALA A 40 -15.95 -6.21 32.73
N VAL A 41 -15.16 -6.18 33.81
CA VAL A 41 -13.96 -5.33 33.92
C VAL A 41 -12.90 -5.74 32.88
N ILE A 42 -12.63 -7.04 32.72
CA ILE A 42 -11.66 -7.55 31.74
C ILE A 42 -12.08 -7.18 30.31
N THR A 43 -13.37 -7.35 29.97
CA THR A 43 -13.91 -6.98 28.66
C THR A 43 -13.79 -5.47 28.40
N ALA A 44 -14.07 -4.64 29.41
CA ALA A 44 -13.92 -3.18 29.30
C ALA A 44 -12.45 -2.77 29.06
N ILE A 45 -11.51 -3.39 29.77
CA ILE A 45 -10.07 -3.15 29.57
C ILE A 45 -9.65 -3.58 28.15
N ASN A 46 -10.11 -4.74 27.67
CA ASN A 46 -9.77 -5.21 26.32
C ASN A 46 -10.25 -4.24 25.23
N ASN A 47 -11.50 -3.78 25.35
CA ASN A 47 -12.06 -2.81 24.42
C ASN A 47 -11.31 -1.47 24.45
N MET A 48 -10.96 -0.98 25.65
CA MET A 48 -10.18 0.23 25.80
C MET A 48 -8.77 0.10 25.19
N LEU A 49 -8.12 -1.07 25.35
CA LEU A 49 -6.82 -1.34 24.74
C LEU A 49 -6.89 -1.28 23.21
N ILE A 50 -7.93 -1.87 22.61
CA ILE A 50 -8.16 -1.81 21.15
C ILE A 50 -8.33 -0.36 20.71
N ASP A 51 -9.15 0.42 21.42
CA ASP A 51 -9.41 1.82 21.07
C ASP A 51 -8.16 2.70 21.20
N LEU A 52 -7.37 2.47 22.26
CA LEU A 52 -6.11 3.17 22.45
C LEU A 52 -5.12 2.86 21.33
N MET A 53 -4.94 1.57 21.00
CA MET A 53 -4.04 1.15 19.92
C MET A 53 -4.50 1.66 18.56
N ALA A 54 -5.81 1.68 18.29
CA ALA A 54 -6.36 2.25 17.07
C ALA A 54 -6.08 3.75 16.97
N SER A 55 -6.29 4.50 18.06
CA SER A 55 -6.02 5.93 18.14
C SER A 55 -4.52 6.25 17.95
N MET A 56 -3.64 5.50 18.64
CA MET A 56 -2.20 5.63 18.47
C MET A 56 -1.78 5.32 17.03
N SER A 57 -2.26 4.22 16.46
CA SER A 57 -1.97 3.83 15.07
C SER A 57 -2.42 4.89 14.07
N HIS A 58 -3.58 5.50 14.30
CA HIS A 58 -4.08 6.59 13.46
C HIS A 58 -3.17 7.83 13.52
N LYS A 59 -2.78 8.26 14.72
CA LYS A 59 -1.82 9.36 14.91
C LYS A 59 -0.49 9.08 14.21
N ASP A 60 0.01 7.86 14.35
CA ASP A 60 1.25 7.40 13.75
C ASP A 60 1.17 7.40 12.21
N TRP A 61 0.05 6.94 11.66
CA TRP A 61 -0.24 6.98 10.23
C TRP A 61 -0.27 8.42 9.68
N LEU A 62 -0.92 9.35 10.38
CA LEU A 62 -0.93 10.77 10.01
C LEU A 62 0.49 11.34 9.98
N SER A 63 1.30 11.05 11.01
CA SER A 63 2.70 11.49 11.07
C SER A 63 3.53 10.95 9.90
N ARG A 64 3.38 9.66 9.55
CA ARG A 64 4.05 9.06 8.38
C ARG A 64 3.61 9.75 7.08
N ARG A 65 2.31 10.00 6.91
CA ARG A 65 1.76 10.68 5.74
C ARG A 65 2.30 12.10 5.58
N HIS A 66 2.39 12.86 6.66
CA HIS A 66 2.97 14.21 6.65
C HIS A 66 4.45 14.21 6.28
N ARG A 67 5.25 13.34 6.90
CA ARG A 67 6.68 13.22 6.57
C ARG A 67 6.91 12.76 5.13
N GLN A 68 6.10 11.82 4.65
CA GLN A 68 6.16 11.37 3.26
C GLN A 68 5.84 12.53 2.31
N LYS A 69 4.79 13.30 2.58
CA LYS A 69 4.43 14.48 1.77
C LYS A 69 5.56 15.50 1.70
N GLN A 70 6.16 15.86 2.84
CA GLN A 70 7.32 16.77 2.88
C GLN A 70 8.51 16.22 2.10
N GLY A 71 8.80 14.91 2.23
CA GLY A 71 9.85 14.24 1.48
C GLY A 71 9.61 14.25 -0.03
N ILE A 72 8.37 14.02 -0.45
CA ILE A 72 7.92 14.08 -1.86
C ILE A 72 8.12 15.50 -2.40
N GLU A 73 7.61 16.53 -1.71
CA GLU A 73 7.73 17.94 -2.12
C GLU A 73 9.21 18.34 -2.29
N ARG A 74 10.07 17.96 -1.34
CA ARG A 74 11.52 18.20 -1.44
C ARG A 74 12.16 17.45 -2.60
N ALA A 75 11.73 16.23 -2.89
CA ALA A 75 12.28 15.48 -4.02
C ALA A 75 11.76 15.99 -5.37
N HIS A 76 10.56 16.59 -5.43
CA HIS A 76 10.08 17.32 -6.60
C HIS A 76 10.90 18.59 -6.85
N THR A 77 11.18 19.39 -5.81
CA THR A 77 11.99 20.62 -5.96
C THR A 77 13.42 20.31 -6.40
N LEU A 78 13.97 19.16 -5.97
CA LEU A 78 15.27 18.64 -6.41
C LEU A 78 15.23 17.91 -7.77
N GLY A 79 14.08 17.84 -8.45
CA GLY A 79 13.95 17.21 -9.76
C GLY A 79 14.21 15.68 -9.79
N LYS A 80 14.05 15.01 -8.64
CA LYS A 80 14.26 13.54 -8.54
C LYS A 80 13.13 12.75 -9.19
N TYR A 81 11.91 13.28 -9.20
CA TYR A 81 10.77 12.65 -9.87
C TYR A 81 10.80 12.92 -11.37
N ARG A 82 11.29 11.94 -12.15
CA ARG A 82 11.35 12.01 -13.62
C ARG A 82 10.32 11.13 -14.34
N GLY A 83 9.46 10.45 -13.56
CA GLY A 83 8.54 9.44 -14.09
C GLY A 83 9.25 8.19 -14.64
N LYS A 84 8.48 7.31 -15.29
CA LYS A 84 9.01 6.11 -15.94
C LYS A 84 9.83 6.51 -17.16
N GLN A 85 11.14 6.23 -17.12
CA GLN A 85 12.02 6.53 -18.25
C GLN A 85 11.73 5.60 -19.44
N ALA A 86 11.89 6.16 -20.63
CA ALA A 86 11.78 5.40 -21.87
C ALA A 86 12.94 4.42 -22.00
N ASP A 87 12.65 3.23 -22.53
CA ASP A 87 13.68 2.29 -22.97
C ASP A 87 14.21 2.78 -24.33
N GLN A 88 15.36 3.46 -24.29
CA GLN A 88 15.95 4.09 -25.47
C GLN A 88 16.31 3.07 -26.55
N GLU A 89 16.79 1.89 -26.18
CA GLU A 89 17.19 0.84 -27.12
C GLU A 89 15.98 0.29 -27.86
N ARG A 90 14.88 0.01 -27.15
CA ARG A 90 13.64 -0.42 -27.80
C ARG A 90 13.02 0.67 -28.66
N HIS A 91 13.07 1.94 -28.22
CA HIS A 91 12.61 3.06 -29.05
C HIS A 91 13.40 3.15 -30.36
N LYS A 92 14.73 3.00 -30.34
CA LYS A 92 15.56 2.96 -31.56
C LYS A 92 15.15 1.82 -32.49
N LYS A 93 14.85 0.62 -31.95
CA LYS A 93 14.36 -0.52 -32.75
C LYS A 93 13.03 -0.22 -33.43
N VAL A 94 12.09 0.40 -32.72
CA VAL A 94 10.80 0.84 -33.29
C VAL A 94 11.04 1.83 -34.44
N LEU A 95 11.91 2.82 -34.26
CA LEU A 95 12.24 3.79 -35.30
C LEU A 95 12.90 3.14 -36.51
N TYR A 96 13.86 2.24 -36.30
CA TYR A 96 14.52 1.49 -37.37
C TYR A 96 13.51 0.68 -38.20
N TYR A 97 12.60 -0.05 -37.56
CA TYR A 97 11.57 -0.82 -38.26
C TYR A 97 10.58 0.05 -39.03
N ARG A 98 10.21 1.21 -38.49
CA ARG A 98 9.26 2.12 -39.15
C ARG A 98 9.88 2.99 -40.24
N GLN A 99 11.10 3.49 -40.04
CA GLN A 99 11.74 4.45 -40.95
C GLN A 99 12.58 3.76 -42.02
N VAL A 100 13.35 2.72 -41.66
CA VAL A 100 14.27 2.02 -42.56
C VAL A 100 13.58 0.83 -43.21
N LYS A 101 13.03 -0.11 -42.41
CA LYS A 101 12.37 -1.31 -42.95
C LYS A 101 10.95 -1.08 -43.48
N LYS A 102 10.35 0.08 -43.19
CA LYS A 102 8.98 0.47 -43.61
C LYS A 102 7.88 -0.55 -43.23
N LEU A 103 8.09 -1.35 -42.17
CA LEU A 103 7.10 -2.32 -41.67
C LEU A 103 5.83 -1.65 -41.17
N SER A 104 4.67 -2.31 -41.22
CA SER A 104 3.43 -1.77 -40.69
C SER A 104 3.48 -1.56 -39.16
N ILE A 105 2.56 -0.79 -38.61
CA ILE A 105 2.46 -0.54 -37.16
C ILE A 105 2.24 -1.85 -36.40
N ARG A 106 1.43 -2.76 -36.96
CA ARG A 106 1.09 -4.05 -36.35
C ARG A 106 2.30 -5.00 -36.35
N GLU A 107 3.00 -5.11 -37.47
CA GLU A 107 4.21 -5.93 -37.56
C GLU A 107 5.34 -5.39 -36.68
N THR A 108 5.47 -4.06 -36.57
CA THR A 108 6.47 -3.45 -35.68
C THR A 108 6.15 -3.72 -34.21
N ALA A 109 4.87 -3.66 -33.84
CA ALA A 109 4.42 -3.99 -32.49
C ALA A 109 4.76 -5.44 -32.13
N GLU A 110 4.47 -6.38 -33.03
CA GLU A 110 4.80 -7.80 -32.86
C GLU A 110 6.33 -8.03 -32.75
N ALA A 111 7.12 -7.41 -33.63
CA ALA A 111 8.58 -7.56 -33.65
C ALA A 111 9.31 -6.90 -32.46
N THR A 112 8.68 -5.92 -31.79
CA THR A 112 9.29 -5.17 -30.67
C THR A 112 8.69 -5.51 -29.31
N GLY A 113 7.57 -6.24 -29.28
CA GLY A 113 6.82 -6.56 -28.07
C GLY A 113 6.08 -5.36 -27.45
N TYR A 114 5.95 -4.25 -28.18
CA TYR A 114 5.17 -3.09 -27.75
C TYR A 114 3.75 -3.14 -28.30
N SER A 115 2.82 -2.42 -27.65
CA SER A 115 1.48 -2.24 -28.22
C SER A 115 1.53 -1.32 -29.44
N THR A 116 0.55 -1.46 -30.32
CA THR A 116 0.38 -0.56 -31.48
C THR A 116 0.29 0.90 -31.06
N SER A 117 -0.39 1.21 -29.96
CA SER A 117 -0.47 2.57 -29.39
C SER A 117 0.90 3.09 -28.93
N GLN A 118 1.74 2.24 -28.34
CA GLN A 118 3.10 2.62 -27.94
C GLN A 118 3.97 2.91 -29.16
N VAL A 119 3.87 2.09 -30.21
CA VAL A 119 4.56 2.34 -31.49
C VAL A 119 4.13 3.69 -32.06
N CYS A 120 2.84 3.97 -32.18
CA CYS A 120 2.34 5.27 -32.64
C CYS A 120 2.84 6.44 -31.79
N ARG A 121 2.82 6.29 -30.46
CA ARG A 121 3.30 7.31 -29.53
C ARG A 121 4.80 7.59 -29.72
N ILE A 122 5.61 6.53 -29.87
CA ILE A 122 7.06 6.66 -30.14
C ILE A 122 7.28 7.37 -31.47
N GLN A 123 6.53 7.01 -32.52
CA GLN A 123 6.64 7.68 -33.81
C GLN A 123 6.27 9.17 -33.76
N ALA A 124 5.26 9.55 -32.97
CA ALA A 124 4.90 10.95 -32.78
C ALA A 124 5.98 11.72 -32.00
N LEU A 125 6.58 11.10 -30.98
CA LEU A 125 7.67 11.66 -30.18
C LEU A 125 8.94 11.99 -30.99
N PHE A 126 9.24 11.22 -32.03
CA PHE A 126 10.43 11.38 -32.87
C PHE A 126 10.10 11.88 -34.29
N ARG A 127 8.91 12.45 -34.49
CA ARG A 127 8.61 13.13 -35.76
C ARG A 127 9.42 14.44 -35.77
N PRO A 128 10.24 14.70 -36.81
CA PRO A 128 10.89 16.01 -36.94
C PRO A 128 9.80 17.08 -37.02
N GLU A 129 9.97 18.17 -36.26
CA GLU A 129 9.13 19.35 -36.43
C GLU A 129 9.39 19.90 -37.84
N ASN A 130 8.36 19.81 -38.68
CA ASN A 130 8.26 20.48 -39.98
C ASN A 130 7.22 21.58 -39.85
#